data_AF-A0A0W8F2C2-F1
#
_entry.id   AF-A0A0W8F2C2-F1
#
_cell.length_a   1.000
_cell.length_b   1.000
_cell.length_c   1.000
_cell.angle_alpha   90.00
_cell.angle_beta   90.00
_cell.angle_gamma   90.00
#
_symmetry.space_group_name_H-M   'P 1'
#
loop_
_entity.id
_entity.type
_entity.pdbx_description
1 polymer ?
#
loop_
_entity_poly.entity_id
_entity_poly.type
_entity_poly.pdbx_seq_one_letter_code
_entity_poly.pdbx_strand_id
1 'polypeptide(L)' 'MSEIDWKGIAGMRDILTHRYFHVDWNVVWASIQEELPVLKIQMERLFQEHVDIKE' A
#
# COMPACT_ATOMS: atom_id res chain seq x y z
N MET A 1 -11.80 -7.35 8.41
CA MET A 1 -11.48 -6.26 7.44
C MET A 1 -11.08 -5.06 8.28
N SER A 2 -9.81 -4.74 8.49
CA SER A 2 -8.82 -4.42 7.46
C SER A 2 -7.39 -4.60 7.98
N GLU A 3 -6.62 -5.56 7.44
CA GLU A 3 -5.16 -5.63 7.66
C GLU A 3 -4.38 -4.56 6.88
N ILE A 4 -5.00 -3.97 5.85
CA ILE A 4 -4.35 -3.01 4.95
C ILE A 4 -4.82 -1.59 5.28
N ASP A 5 -3.88 -0.68 5.52
CA ASP A 5 -4.15 0.75 5.70
C ASP A 5 -4.37 1.47 4.35
N TRP A 6 -5.56 1.26 3.78
CA TRP A 6 -5.96 1.92 2.54
C TRP A 6 -5.98 3.45 2.63
N LYS A 7 -6.26 3.99 3.83
CA LYS A 7 -6.34 5.43 4.04
C LYS A 7 -4.94 6.06 3.98
N GLY A 8 -3.96 5.42 4.62
CA GLY A 8 -2.55 5.81 4.53
C GLY A 8 -2.03 5.79 3.09
N ILE A 9 -2.29 4.69 2.36
CA ILE A 9 -1.88 4.55 0.94
C ILE A 9 -2.49 5.67 0.08
N ALA A 10 -3.79 5.93 0.21
CA ALA A 10 -4.46 7.00 -0.53
C ALA A 10 -3.91 8.39 -0.18
N GLY A 11 -3.56 8.62 1.09
CA GLY A 11 -2.95 9.85 1.57
C GLY A 11 -1.55 10.09 1.01
N MET A 12 -0.70 9.05 1.00
CA MET A 12 0.65 9.14 0.41
C MET A 12 0.57 9.44 -1.10
N ARG A 13 -0.33 8.78 -1.83
CA ARG A 13 -0.56 9.07 -3.26
C ARG A 13 -0.96 10.54 -3.46
N ASP A 14 -1.87 11.07 -2.65
CA ASP A 14 -2.30 12.47 -2.75
C ASP A 14 -1.13 13.45 -2.57
N ILE A 15 -0.23 13.18 -1.61
CA ILE A 15 0.97 13.99 -1.40
C ILE A 15 1.90 13.91 -2.64
N LEU A 16 2.19 12.69 -3.10
CA LEU A 16 3.11 12.47 -4.23
C LEU A 16 2.61 13.10 -5.53
N THR A 17 1.30 13.10 -5.79
CA THR A 17 0.73 13.63 -7.04
C THR A 17 0.43 15.13 -6.96
N HIS A 18 -0.14 15.63 -5.86
CA HIS A 18 -0.66 16.99 -5.77
C HIS A 18 0.17 17.94 -4.90
N ARG A 19 1.02 17.41 -4.00
CA ARG A 19 1.85 18.19 -3.07
C ARG A 19 3.32 17.79 -3.16
N TYR A 20 3.81 17.53 -4.38
CA TYR A 20 5.15 16.98 -4.63
C TYR A 20 6.30 17.84 -4.05
N PHE A 21 6.10 19.14 -3.86
CA PHE A 21 7.06 20.04 -3.20
C PHE A 21 7.27 19.75 -1.70
N HIS A 22 6.34 19.04 -1.06
CA HIS A 22 6.38 18.68 0.37
C HIS A 22 6.69 17.20 0.57
N VAL A 23 7.24 16.52 -0.44
CA VAL A 23 7.58 15.10 -0.32
C VAL A 23 8.80 14.94 0.56
N ASP A 24 8.66 14.15 1.62
CA ASP A 24 9.78 13.63 2.39
C ASP A 24 10.29 12.34 1.72
N TRP A 25 11.46 12.42 1.10
CA TRP A 25 12.06 11.29 0.41
C TRP A 25 12.47 10.15 1.34
N ASN A 26 12.75 10.41 2.62
CA ASN A 26 13.06 9.35 3.58
C ASN A 26 11.81 8.51 3.84
N VAL A 27 10.64 9.16 3.94
CA VAL A 27 9.36 8.48 4.09
C VAL A 27 9.05 7.66 2.85
N VAL A 28 9.21 8.22 1.65
CA VAL A 28 8.98 7.48 0.39
C VAL A 28 9.91 6.27 0.30
N TRP A 29 11.19 6.45 0.62
CA TRP A 29 12.15 5.35 0.59
C TRP A 29 11.80 4.25 1.59
N ALA A 30 11.46 4.60 2.84
CA ALA A 30 11.00 3.66 3.84
C ALA A 30 9.74 2.91 3.39
N SER A 31 8.74 3.61 2.85
CA SER A 31 7.52 2.97 2.33
C SER A 31 7.82 1.98 1.20
N ILE A 32 8.78 2.27 0.32
CA ILE A 32 9.21 1.33 -0.74
C ILE A 32 9.89 0.09 -0.15
N GLN A 33 10.78 0.27 0.84
CA GLN A 33 11.59 -0.83 1.38
C GLN A 33 10.83 -1.69 2.39
N GLU A 34 9.94 -1.10 3.17
CA GLU A 34 9.35 -1.73 4.36
C GLU A 34 7.86 -2.03 4.17
N GLU A 35 7.08 -1.07 3.67
CA GLU A 35 5.61 -1.19 3.61
C GLU A 35 5.11 -1.86 2.33
N LEU A 36 5.71 -1.53 1.18
CA LEU A 36 5.29 -2.04 -0.11
C LEU A 36 5.43 -3.58 -0.23
N PRO A 37 6.51 -4.23 0.27
CA PRO A 37 6.60 -5.69 0.27
C PRO A 37 5.51 -6.35 1.14
N VAL A 38 5.18 -5.75 2.29
CA VAL A 38 4.10 -6.23 3.17
C VAL A 38 2.76 -6.13 2.45
N LEU A 39 2.48 -4.98 1.82
CA LEU A 39 1.26 -4.77 1.05
C LEU A 39 1.11 -5.79 -0.08
N LYS A 40 2.22 -6.13 -0.77
CA LYS A 40 2.21 -7.16 -1.82
C LYS A 40 1.77 -8.52 -1.28
N ILE A 41 2.34 -8.97 -0.15
CA ILE A 41 1.96 -10.25 0.48
C ILE A 41 0.50 -10.23 0.91
N GLN A 42 0.03 -9.13 1.50
CA GLN A 42 -1.37 -8.97 1.90
C GLN A 42 -2.30 -9.05 0.69
N MET A 43 -1.90 -8.44 -0.42
CA MET A 43 -2.66 -8.50 -1.67
C MET A 43 -2.72 -9.92 -2.26
N GLU A 44 -1.59 -10.61 -2.30
CA GLU A 44 -1.53 -12.01 -2.77
C GLU A 44 -2.43 -12.93 -1.94
N ARG A 45 -2.46 -12.76 -0.61
CA ARG A 45 -3.37 -13.51 0.28
C ARG A 45 -4.84 -13.24 -0.04
N LEU A 46 -5.22 -11.96 -0.16
CA LEU A 46 -6.58 -11.58 -0.52
C LEU A 46 -7.00 -12.14 -1.87
N PHE A 47 -6.09 -12.18 -2.85
CA PHE A 47 -6.37 -12.78 -4.15
C PHE A 47 -6.59 -14.29 -4.04
N GLN A 48 -5.77 -15.02 -3.28
CA GLN A 48 -5.94 -16.47 -3.09
C GLN A 48 -7.26 -16.81 -2.39
N GLU A 49 -7.59 -16.11 -1.29
CA GLU A 49 -8.87 -16.30 -0.58
C GLU A 49 -10.08 -16.10 -1.50
N HIS A 50 -9.98 -15.22 -2.50
CA HIS A 50 -11.06 -14.98 -3.46
C HIS A 50 -11.07 -15.94 -4.66
N VAL A 51 -9.97 -16.62 -4.95
CA VAL A 51 -9.90 -17.66 -5.98
C VAL A 51 -10.54 -18.96 -5.46
N ASP A 52 -10.32 -19.30 -4.20
CA ASP A 52 -10.84 -20.53 -3.56
C ASP A 52 -12.37 -20.51 -3.31
N ILE A 53 -13.04 -19.36 -3.43
CA ILE A 53 -14.51 -19.25 -3.27
C ILE A 53 -15.25 -19.57 -4.59
N LYS A 54 -14.54 -19.74 -5.71
CA LYS A 54 -15.13 -20.01 -7.04
C LYS A 54 -15.10 -21.47 -7.48
N GLU A 55 -14.63 -22.40 -6.64
CA GLU A 55 -14.81 -23.85 -6.80
C GLU A 55 -15.88 -24.38 -5.85
#